data_AF-A0A960TVG3-F1
#
_entry.id   AF-A0A960TVG3-F1
#
_cell.length_a   1.000
_cell.length_b   1.000
_cell.length_c   1.000
_cell.angle_alpha   90.00
_cell.angle_beta   90.00
_cell.angle_gamma   90.00
#
_symmetry.space_group_name_H-M   'P 1'
#
loop_
_entity.id
_entity.type
_entity.pdbx_description
1 polymer ?
#
loop_
_entity_poly.entity_id
_entity_poly.type
_entity_poly.pdbx_seq_one_letter_code
_entity_poly.pdbx_strand_id
1 'polypeptide(L)'
;MASFKSMELVPLAIGVLRRDGPVVFASKVAKFAGRKAAVPVRVAKDFGRNTWPKASSLPQADPVREPRPWFLVDPVRLGELTDEFRSVYPEAAKNLIAQADEFLHDRYDILGSGPVTLGPKIDWNLDFVHNFRFPRRHYLRQPYVFDDPSDVKVPWEFARLQHLPVLALAYRLTGDEKYARKIVDQIVDFCDHNPPRYGIHWFCAMEVGLRVFSVALAVTWISDWMRGRSREWATVFRMAQASGEFIMGNLEYSDYLTSNHYLSDLLGLAAIGAAFPELPDAGEWLRFGGEEFKKEIEKQFYEEGANFESSIPYHRLSLELVATRYLLGRRHGIDFGDAYKDR
;
A
#
# COMPACT_ATOMS: atom_id res chain seq x y z
N MET A 1 1.69 7.02 45.68
CA MET A 1 2.85 6.66 44.84
C MET A 1 2.40 6.41 43.41
N ALA A 2 2.19 7.47 42.62
CA ALA A 2 1.98 7.40 41.18
C ALA A 2 3.00 8.34 40.52
N SER A 3 4.20 7.83 40.35
CA SER A 3 5.27 8.48 39.57
C SER A 3 5.37 7.71 38.26
N PHE A 4 4.70 8.20 37.22
CA PHE A 4 4.84 7.67 35.86
C PHE A 4 5.32 8.77 34.90
N LYS A 5 6.63 8.72 34.63
CA LYS A 5 7.27 8.91 33.31
C LYS A 5 6.74 10.06 32.43
N SER A 6 6.86 11.30 32.90
CA SER A 6 6.71 12.52 32.08
C SER A 6 7.99 12.92 31.32
N MET A 7 9.11 12.20 31.46
CA MET A 7 10.43 12.66 30.99
C MET A 7 10.89 12.12 29.62
N GLU A 8 10.14 11.23 28.94
CA GLU A 8 10.52 10.73 27.60
C GLU A 8 9.78 11.42 26.43
N LEU A 9 8.80 12.28 26.70
CA LEU A 9 8.01 12.99 25.68
C LEU A 9 8.70 14.25 25.13
N VAL A 10 9.69 14.78 25.84
CA VAL A 10 10.28 16.10 25.57
C VAL A 10 11.16 16.11 24.32
N PRO A 11 12.06 15.13 24.06
CA PRO A 11 12.89 15.14 22.85
C PRO A 11 12.08 14.93 21.56
N LEU A 12 10.95 14.22 21.67
CA LEU A 12 10.08 13.80 20.59
C LEU A 12 9.18 14.93 20.07
N ALA A 13 8.60 15.71 20.98
CA ALA A 13 7.86 16.92 20.65
C ALA A 13 8.77 17.94 19.96
N ILE A 14 10.02 18.08 20.41
CA ILE A 14 11.00 19.03 19.85
C ILE A 14 11.36 18.71 18.39
N GLY A 15 11.39 17.43 17.99
CA GLY A 15 11.72 17.04 16.61
C GLY A 15 10.63 17.38 15.58
N VAL A 16 9.36 17.22 15.96
CA VAL A 16 8.19 17.56 15.11
C VAL A 16 7.87 19.05 15.19
N LEU A 17 7.98 19.67 16.37
CA LEU A 17 7.86 21.13 16.54
C LEU A 17 8.90 21.90 15.71
N ARG A 18 10.14 21.37 15.59
CA ARG A 18 11.21 22.04 14.82
C ARG A 18 10.99 22.05 13.31
N ARG A 19 10.13 21.17 12.76
CA ARG A 19 9.86 21.09 11.32
C ARG A 19 8.52 21.73 10.94
N ASP A 20 7.46 21.38 11.64
CA ASP A 20 6.10 21.77 11.24
C ASP A 20 5.57 22.97 12.06
N GLY A 21 6.36 23.45 13.02
CA GLY A 21 5.93 24.45 14.00
C GLY A 21 4.92 23.89 15.01
N PRO A 22 4.68 24.61 16.12
CA PRO A 22 3.72 24.20 17.15
C PRO A 22 2.29 24.00 16.63
N VAL A 23 1.93 24.68 15.54
CA VAL A 23 0.57 24.71 14.98
C VAL A 23 0.21 23.41 14.25
N VAL A 24 1.11 22.87 13.40
CA VAL A 24 0.82 21.64 12.65
C VAL A 24 0.91 20.41 13.55
N PHE A 25 1.80 20.42 14.54
CA PHE A 25 1.84 19.38 15.57
C PHE A 25 0.54 19.36 16.39
N ALA A 26 0.10 20.52 16.89
CA ALA A 26 -1.18 20.64 17.58
C ALA A 26 -2.36 20.28 16.67
N SER A 27 -2.32 20.63 15.38
CA SER A 27 -3.34 20.25 14.39
C SER A 27 -3.39 18.74 14.18
N LYS A 28 -2.26 18.04 14.03
CA LYS A 28 -2.24 16.57 13.94
C LYS A 28 -2.82 15.93 15.20
N VAL A 29 -2.36 16.36 16.38
CA VAL A 29 -2.87 15.83 17.66
C VAL A 29 -4.38 16.10 17.83
N ALA A 30 -4.86 17.30 17.48
CA ALA A 30 -6.27 17.65 17.53
C ALA A 30 -7.13 16.89 16.49
N LYS A 31 -6.63 16.72 15.25
CA LYS A 31 -7.28 15.93 14.19
C LYS A 31 -7.50 14.47 14.59
N PHE A 32 -6.56 13.88 15.33
CA PHE A 32 -6.69 12.51 15.83
C PHE A 32 -7.60 12.40 17.07
N ALA A 33 -7.60 13.40 17.95
CA ALA A 33 -8.44 13.41 19.17
C ALA A 33 -9.96 13.41 18.85
N GLY A 34 -10.38 14.05 17.75
CA GLY A 34 -11.79 14.11 17.35
C GLY A 34 -12.34 12.86 16.65
N ARG A 35 -11.47 11.96 16.18
CA ARG A 35 -11.87 10.79 15.34
C ARG A 35 -11.82 9.44 16.08
N LYS A 36 -11.67 9.45 17.41
CA LYS A 36 -11.63 8.25 18.29
C LYS A 36 -10.63 7.16 17.87
N ALA A 37 -9.60 7.50 17.09
CA ALA A 37 -8.54 6.57 16.75
C ALA A 37 -7.48 6.62 17.86
N ALA A 38 -7.12 5.49 18.47
CA ALA A 38 -6.12 5.40 19.54
C ALA A 38 -4.66 5.55 19.02
N VAL A 39 -4.50 6.33 17.95
CA VAL A 39 -3.31 6.43 17.10
C VAL A 39 -2.19 7.30 17.69
N PRO A 40 -2.43 8.38 18.48
CA PRO A 40 -1.34 9.31 18.86
C PRO A 40 -0.19 8.66 19.65
N VAL A 41 -0.47 7.62 20.44
CA VAL A 41 0.50 7.09 21.42
C VAL A 41 1.51 6.12 20.80
N ARG A 42 1.13 5.32 19.78
CA ARG A 42 2.06 4.39 19.11
C ARG A 42 2.97 5.10 18.11
N VAL A 43 2.44 6.04 17.33
CA VAL A 43 3.20 6.81 16.32
C VAL A 43 4.39 7.55 16.94
N ALA A 44 4.24 7.97 18.20
CA ALA A 44 5.27 8.66 18.97
C ALA A 44 6.47 7.77 19.37
N LYS A 45 6.25 6.51 19.77
CA LYS A 45 7.32 5.64 20.30
C LYS A 45 8.32 5.16 19.23
N ASP A 46 7.87 5.01 17.99
CA ASP A 46 8.66 4.39 16.91
C ASP A 46 9.15 5.37 15.85
N PHE A 47 8.97 6.66 16.09
CA PHE A 47 9.30 7.74 15.16
C PHE A 47 10.78 7.76 14.72
N GLY A 48 11.70 7.33 15.58
CA GLY A 48 13.14 7.25 15.24
C GLY A 48 13.61 5.90 14.71
N ARG A 49 12.75 4.87 14.69
CA ARG A 49 13.14 3.51 14.31
C ARG A 49 13.09 3.33 12.80
N ASN A 50 14.15 2.76 12.24
CA ASN A 50 14.27 2.36 10.84
C ASN A 50 14.18 0.84 10.68
N THR A 51 13.65 0.14 11.68
CA THR A 51 13.63 -1.32 11.72
C THR A 51 12.22 -1.81 11.47
N TRP A 52 12.10 -2.83 10.62
CA TRP A 52 10.87 -3.60 10.45
C TRP A 52 10.37 -4.16 11.79
N PRO A 53 9.04 -4.36 11.96
CA PRO A 53 8.48 -5.01 13.14
C PRO A 53 9.18 -6.33 13.46
N LYS A 54 9.39 -6.61 14.74
CA LYS A 54 10.05 -7.85 15.17
C LYS A 54 9.20 -9.05 14.79
N ALA A 55 9.82 -10.14 14.34
CA ALA A 55 9.09 -11.36 14.02
C ALA A 55 8.21 -11.83 15.20
N SER A 56 8.71 -11.70 16.44
CA SER A 56 7.97 -12.08 17.65
C SER A 56 6.70 -11.26 17.94
N SER A 57 6.54 -10.08 17.34
CA SER A 57 5.32 -9.26 17.47
C SER A 57 4.33 -9.49 16.33
N LEU A 58 4.64 -10.41 15.41
CA LEU A 58 3.83 -10.72 14.24
C LEU A 58 3.25 -12.13 14.34
N PRO A 59 2.14 -12.40 13.64
CA PRO A 59 1.57 -13.74 13.56
C PRO A 59 2.62 -14.77 13.11
N GLN A 60 2.68 -15.89 13.83
CA GLN A 60 3.52 -17.05 13.47
C GLN A 60 2.72 -18.10 12.69
N ALA A 61 1.41 -17.92 12.57
CA ALA A 61 0.53 -18.83 11.86
C ALA A 61 0.66 -18.64 10.34
N ASP A 62 0.48 -19.72 9.60
CA ASP A 62 0.21 -19.65 8.17
C ASP A 62 -1.16 -18.97 7.97
N PRO A 63 -1.22 -17.78 7.33
CA PRO A 63 -2.48 -17.08 7.09
C PRO A 63 -3.40 -17.78 6.10
N VAL A 64 -2.94 -18.83 5.41
CA VAL A 64 -3.78 -19.61 4.48
C VAL A 64 -4.69 -20.61 5.25
N ARG A 65 -4.92 -20.41 6.55
CA ARG A 65 -5.82 -21.25 7.36
C ARG A 65 -7.29 -20.87 7.11
N GLU A 66 -8.11 -21.87 6.84
CA GLU A 66 -9.56 -21.72 6.63
C GLU A 66 -10.38 -21.80 7.94
N PRO A 67 -11.55 -21.14 8.01
CA PRO A 67 -12.09 -20.19 7.02
C PRO A 67 -11.57 -18.76 7.27
N ARG A 68 -11.18 -18.07 6.19
CA ARG A 68 -10.70 -16.67 6.24
C ARG A 68 -11.56 -15.81 5.32
N PRO A 69 -12.01 -14.62 5.75
CA PRO A 69 -12.67 -13.70 4.84
C PRO A 69 -11.67 -13.23 3.76
N TRP A 70 -12.04 -13.41 2.50
CA TRP A 70 -11.17 -13.18 1.33
C TRP A 70 -10.93 -11.69 1.08
N PHE A 71 -9.80 -11.34 0.46
CA PHE A 71 -9.51 -9.96 0.06
C PHE A 71 -10.41 -9.48 -1.10
N LEU A 72 -10.08 -9.77 -2.35
CA LEU A 72 -10.92 -9.41 -3.52
C LEU A 72 -11.54 -10.63 -4.23
N VAL A 73 -10.76 -11.71 -4.32
CA VAL A 73 -11.15 -12.94 -5.01
C VAL A 73 -10.95 -14.11 -4.06
N ASP A 74 -11.91 -15.04 -4.06
CA ASP A 74 -11.80 -16.33 -3.38
C ASP A 74 -10.69 -17.17 -4.02
N PRO A 75 -9.63 -17.55 -3.28
CA PRO A 75 -8.60 -18.44 -3.79
C PRO A 75 -9.13 -19.75 -4.38
N VAL A 76 -10.22 -20.30 -3.84
CA VAL A 76 -10.84 -21.54 -4.34
C VAL A 76 -11.41 -21.36 -5.74
N ARG A 77 -11.93 -20.17 -6.05
CA ARG A 77 -12.49 -19.83 -7.36
C ARG A 77 -11.45 -19.35 -8.36
N LEU A 78 -10.21 -19.10 -7.94
CA LEU A 78 -9.18 -18.59 -8.86
C LEU A 78 -8.93 -19.53 -10.03
N GLY A 79 -9.04 -20.86 -9.86
CA GLY A 79 -8.93 -21.81 -10.97
C GLY A 79 -9.99 -21.55 -12.03
N GLU A 80 -11.27 -21.64 -11.63
CA GLU A 80 -12.44 -21.36 -12.47
C GLU A 80 -12.34 -20.01 -13.20
N LEU A 81 -12.07 -18.93 -12.45
CA LEU A 81 -11.99 -17.58 -13.00
C LEU A 81 -10.82 -17.39 -13.97
N THR A 82 -9.70 -18.09 -13.73
CA THR A 82 -8.53 -18.04 -14.62
C THR A 82 -8.80 -18.79 -15.93
N ASP A 83 -9.48 -19.93 -15.86
CA ASP A 83 -9.90 -20.69 -17.03
C ASP A 83 -10.92 -19.92 -17.87
N GLU A 84 -11.89 -19.28 -17.21
CA GLU A 84 -12.85 -18.38 -17.85
C GLU A 84 -12.13 -17.20 -18.52
N PHE A 85 -11.23 -16.52 -17.81
CA PHE A 85 -10.45 -15.41 -18.38
C PHE A 85 -9.65 -15.84 -19.62
N ARG A 86 -8.98 -16.99 -19.57
CA ARG A 86 -8.26 -17.54 -20.73
C ARG A 86 -9.20 -17.85 -21.89
N SER A 87 -10.37 -18.40 -21.61
CA SER A 87 -11.33 -18.78 -22.64
C SER A 87 -11.98 -17.57 -23.31
N VAL A 88 -12.35 -16.54 -22.53
CA VAL A 88 -13.04 -15.35 -23.03
C VAL A 88 -12.06 -14.35 -23.65
N TYR A 89 -10.84 -14.24 -23.10
CA TYR A 89 -9.84 -13.26 -23.51
C TYR A 89 -8.46 -13.91 -23.81
N PRO A 90 -8.37 -14.83 -24.80
CA PRO A 90 -7.15 -15.59 -25.05
C PRO A 90 -5.93 -14.72 -25.40
N GLU A 91 -6.12 -13.68 -26.22
CA GLU A 91 -5.03 -12.75 -26.56
C GLU A 91 -4.59 -11.92 -25.35
N ALA A 92 -5.51 -11.52 -24.48
CA ALA A 92 -5.16 -10.80 -23.25
C ALA A 92 -4.35 -11.70 -22.29
N ALA A 93 -4.74 -12.97 -22.15
CA ALA A 93 -4.00 -13.95 -21.37
C ALA A 93 -2.57 -14.16 -21.92
N LYS A 94 -2.43 -14.28 -23.24
CA LYS A 94 -1.13 -14.40 -23.91
C LYS A 94 -0.25 -13.16 -23.69
N ASN A 95 -0.81 -11.97 -23.87
CA ASN A 95 -0.09 -10.71 -23.67
C ASN A 95 0.35 -10.53 -22.20
N LEU A 96 -0.50 -10.94 -21.26
CA LEU A 96 -0.19 -10.91 -19.83
C LEU A 96 1.00 -11.83 -19.51
N ILE A 97 1.00 -13.06 -20.03
CA ILE A 97 2.12 -14.00 -19.84
C ILE A 97 3.40 -13.43 -20.45
N ALA A 98 3.34 -12.87 -21.66
CA ALA A 98 4.49 -12.25 -22.31
C ALA A 98 5.04 -11.08 -21.48
N GLN A 99 4.16 -10.23 -20.93
CA GLN A 99 4.56 -9.14 -20.05
C GLN A 99 5.20 -9.66 -18.75
N ALA A 100 4.64 -10.71 -18.15
CA ALA A 100 5.20 -11.34 -16.96
C ALA A 100 6.58 -11.98 -17.23
N ASP A 101 6.79 -12.56 -18.42
CA ASP A 101 8.09 -13.07 -18.84
C ASP A 101 9.13 -11.95 -18.96
N GLU A 102 8.74 -10.74 -19.38
CA GLU A 102 9.65 -9.58 -19.37
C GLU A 102 10.06 -9.19 -17.95
N PHE A 103 9.13 -9.23 -17.00
CA PHE A 103 9.42 -8.96 -15.59
C PHE A 103 10.37 -9.99 -14.97
N LEU A 104 10.39 -11.24 -15.45
CA LEU A 104 11.38 -12.23 -15.02
C LEU A 104 12.81 -11.86 -15.44
N HIS A 105 12.95 -11.12 -16.53
CA HIS A 105 14.22 -10.62 -17.07
C HIS A 105 14.53 -9.19 -16.60
N ASP A 106 13.87 -8.72 -15.54
CA ASP A 106 14.03 -7.36 -14.98
C ASP A 106 13.77 -6.23 -15.99
N ARG A 107 12.94 -6.51 -17.03
CA ARG A 107 12.53 -5.54 -18.04
C ARG A 107 11.14 -4.99 -17.73
N TYR A 108 11.04 -3.66 -17.59
CA TYR A 108 9.80 -2.97 -17.23
C TYR A 108 9.54 -1.79 -18.16
N ASP A 109 8.28 -1.42 -18.35
CA ASP A 109 7.91 -0.14 -18.93
C ASP A 109 7.18 0.67 -17.85
N ILE A 110 7.82 1.74 -17.41
CA ILE A 110 7.39 2.54 -16.26
C ILE A 110 7.02 3.92 -16.78
N LEU A 111 5.81 4.37 -16.47
CA LEU A 111 5.27 5.67 -16.92
C LEU A 111 5.26 5.87 -18.46
N GLY A 112 5.33 4.79 -19.25
CA GLY A 112 5.40 4.87 -20.71
C GLY A 112 6.74 5.44 -21.21
N SER A 113 7.80 5.36 -20.40
CA SER A 113 9.15 5.75 -20.79
C SER A 113 9.82 4.75 -21.74
N GLY A 114 9.17 3.61 -21.99
CA GLY A 114 9.68 2.50 -22.79
C GLY A 114 10.37 1.44 -21.94
N PRO A 115 10.77 0.31 -22.56
CA PRO A 115 11.37 -0.81 -21.84
C PRO A 115 12.74 -0.44 -21.25
N VAL A 116 12.87 -0.54 -19.93
CA VAL A 116 14.12 -0.40 -19.18
C VAL A 116 14.49 -1.73 -18.53
N THR A 117 15.78 -2.06 -18.52
CA THR A 117 16.30 -3.21 -17.77
C THR A 117 16.90 -2.71 -16.45
N LEU A 118 16.25 -3.01 -15.32
CA LEU A 118 16.74 -2.61 -14.00
C LEU A 118 17.82 -3.57 -13.45
N GLY A 119 17.86 -4.79 -14.01
CA GLY A 119 18.78 -5.85 -13.62
C GLY A 119 18.47 -6.48 -12.26
N PRO A 120 19.27 -7.48 -11.85
CA PRO A 120 18.98 -8.30 -10.66
C PRO A 120 19.26 -7.57 -9.33
N LYS A 121 19.87 -6.38 -9.38
CA LYS A 121 20.13 -5.53 -8.21
C LYS A 121 19.48 -4.18 -8.44
N ILE A 122 18.25 -4.04 -7.96
CA ILE A 122 17.43 -2.86 -8.20
C ILE A 122 17.91 -1.72 -7.30
N ASP A 123 18.28 -0.57 -7.90
CA ASP A 123 18.44 0.67 -7.13
C ASP A 123 17.08 1.35 -7.01
N TRP A 124 16.32 0.98 -5.98
CA TRP A 124 14.95 1.45 -5.75
C TRP A 124 14.82 2.98 -5.71
N ASN A 125 15.88 3.69 -5.31
CA ASN A 125 15.85 5.15 -5.14
C ASN A 125 16.38 5.88 -6.39
N LEU A 126 16.59 5.19 -7.50
CA LEU A 126 17.05 5.76 -8.76
C LEU A 126 15.86 6.14 -9.64
N ASP A 127 15.78 7.42 -9.99
CA ASP A 127 15.14 7.84 -11.23
C ASP A 127 16.10 7.51 -12.38
N PHE A 128 15.84 6.39 -13.05
CA PHE A 128 16.67 5.92 -14.16
C PHE A 128 16.45 6.71 -15.45
N VAL A 129 15.37 7.51 -15.55
CA VAL A 129 15.11 8.36 -16.71
C VAL A 129 16.08 9.54 -16.72
N HIS A 130 16.29 10.15 -15.56
CA HIS A 130 17.17 11.32 -15.41
C HIS A 130 18.51 10.98 -14.73
N ASN A 131 18.75 9.70 -14.43
CA ASN A 131 19.94 9.20 -13.72
C ASN A 131 20.18 9.94 -12.39
N PHE A 132 19.10 10.14 -11.63
CA PHE A 132 19.13 10.84 -10.36
C PHE A 132 18.81 9.90 -9.21
N ARG A 133 19.68 9.86 -8.20
CA ARG A 133 19.48 9.01 -7.02
C ARG A 133 18.97 9.82 -5.85
N PHE A 134 17.75 9.53 -5.41
CA PHE A 134 17.17 10.14 -4.21
C PHE A 134 17.94 9.67 -2.96
N PRO A 135 18.25 10.58 -2.02
CA PRO A 135 18.99 10.21 -0.82
C PRO A 135 18.13 9.34 0.10
N ARG A 136 18.74 8.46 0.90
CA ARG A 136 18.01 7.64 1.88
C ARG A 136 18.00 8.33 3.24
N ARG A 137 17.09 9.28 3.45
CA ARG A 137 16.93 10.01 4.73
C ARG A 137 15.65 9.58 5.42
N HIS A 138 15.55 9.87 6.72
CA HIS A 138 14.26 9.76 7.41
C HIS A 138 13.21 10.56 6.64
N TYR A 139 12.01 10.01 6.45
CA TYR A 139 10.99 10.53 5.53
C TYR A 139 10.64 12.02 5.77
N LEU A 140 10.70 12.47 7.03
CA LEU A 140 10.42 13.87 7.35
C LEU A 140 11.50 14.86 6.88
N ARG A 141 12.70 14.37 6.58
CA ARG A 141 13.85 15.12 6.07
C ARG A 141 14.22 14.69 4.67
N GLN A 142 13.35 13.91 4.03
CA GLN A 142 13.56 13.39 2.69
C GLN A 142 13.19 14.48 1.69
N PRO A 143 14.18 15.04 0.96
CA PRO A 143 13.86 15.88 -0.18
C PRO A 143 13.27 15.01 -1.30
N TYR A 144 12.27 15.57 -1.98
CA TYR A 144 11.60 14.91 -3.11
C TYR A 144 11.32 15.88 -4.27
N VAL A 145 11.34 17.19 -4.01
CA VAL A 145 11.32 18.24 -5.03
C VAL A 145 12.70 18.86 -5.06
N PHE A 146 13.28 18.91 -6.25
CA PHE A 146 14.56 19.53 -6.52
C PHE A 146 14.41 20.52 -7.67
N ASP A 147 15.29 21.52 -7.71
CA ASP A 147 15.41 22.42 -8.86
C ASP A 147 16.32 21.77 -9.93
N ASP A 148 15.93 20.57 -10.37
CA ASP A 148 16.61 19.76 -11.36
C ASP A 148 15.60 18.89 -12.13
N PRO A 149 16.01 18.18 -13.21
CA PRO A 149 15.10 17.36 -14.01
C PRO A 149 14.60 16.07 -13.33
N SER A 150 14.98 15.76 -12.09
CA SER A 150 14.56 14.50 -11.46
C SER A 150 13.04 14.40 -11.34
N ASP A 151 12.53 13.19 -11.54
CA ASP A 151 11.12 12.86 -11.36
C ASP A 151 10.97 11.76 -10.31
N VAL A 152 10.48 12.16 -9.14
CA VAL A 152 10.18 11.27 -8.02
C VAL A 152 9.16 10.17 -8.38
N LYS A 153 8.32 10.41 -9.40
CA LYS A 153 7.34 9.42 -9.86
C LYS A 153 8.01 8.18 -10.43
N VAL A 154 9.22 8.28 -11.00
CA VAL A 154 9.93 7.13 -11.58
C VAL A 154 10.21 6.06 -10.51
N PRO A 155 10.93 6.36 -9.41
CA PRO A 155 11.14 5.37 -8.34
C PRO A 155 9.85 5.05 -7.57
N TRP A 156 8.90 5.99 -7.46
CA TRP A 156 7.60 5.69 -6.82
C TRP A 156 6.78 4.68 -7.60
N GLU A 157 6.60 4.85 -8.90
CA GLU A 157 5.80 3.98 -9.76
C GLU A 157 6.27 2.54 -9.68
N PHE A 158 7.58 2.31 -9.80
CA PHE A 158 8.15 0.97 -9.67
C PHE A 158 7.95 0.40 -8.25
N ALA A 159 8.13 1.22 -7.22
CA ALA A 159 7.95 0.83 -5.82
C ALA A 159 6.49 0.68 -5.37
N ARG A 160 5.50 0.99 -6.22
CA ARG A 160 4.10 0.59 -6.00
C ARG A 160 3.89 -0.90 -6.23
N LEU A 161 4.87 -1.59 -6.82
CA LEU A 161 4.88 -3.05 -7.02
C LEU A 161 3.65 -3.56 -7.80
N GLN A 162 3.11 -2.72 -8.70
CA GLN A 162 1.91 -3.03 -9.49
C GLN A 162 2.14 -4.11 -10.56
N HIS A 163 3.39 -4.46 -10.83
CA HIS A 163 3.75 -5.62 -11.64
C HIS A 163 3.60 -6.96 -10.91
N LEU A 164 3.51 -6.98 -9.57
CA LEU A 164 3.36 -8.23 -8.81
C LEU A 164 2.01 -8.93 -9.09
N PRO A 165 0.86 -8.25 -9.13
CA PRO A 165 -0.39 -8.87 -9.57
C PRO A 165 -0.34 -9.47 -10.98
N VAL A 166 0.42 -8.86 -11.90
CA VAL A 166 0.63 -9.41 -13.26
C VAL A 166 1.41 -10.72 -13.21
N LEU A 167 2.50 -10.77 -12.45
CA LEU A 167 3.23 -12.03 -12.20
C LEU A 167 2.31 -13.09 -11.55
N ALA A 168 1.45 -12.68 -10.62
CA ALA A 168 0.54 -13.61 -9.94
C ALA A 168 -0.49 -14.19 -10.91
N LEU A 169 -1.04 -13.39 -11.82
CA LEU A 169 -1.94 -13.87 -12.87
C LEU A 169 -1.20 -14.80 -13.85
N ALA A 170 0.05 -14.51 -14.20
CA ALA A 170 0.86 -15.42 -15.03
C ALA A 170 1.10 -16.76 -14.32
N TYR A 171 1.36 -16.77 -13.00
CA TYR A 171 1.39 -17.99 -12.20
C TYR A 171 0.06 -18.75 -12.29
N ARG A 172 -1.09 -18.08 -12.12
CA ARG A 172 -2.41 -18.73 -12.23
C ARG A 172 -2.63 -19.34 -13.60
N LEU A 173 -2.23 -18.63 -14.66
CA LEU A 173 -2.42 -19.10 -16.02
C LEU A 173 -1.48 -20.28 -16.34
N THR A 174 -0.23 -20.22 -15.95
CA THR A 174 0.77 -21.20 -16.40
C THR A 174 0.98 -22.36 -15.45
N GLY A 175 0.69 -22.16 -14.16
CA GLY A 175 1.14 -23.03 -13.07
C GLY A 175 2.65 -22.96 -12.80
N ASP A 176 3.39 -22.08 -13.48
CA ASP A 176 4.85 -22.01 -13.33
C ASP A 176 5.24 -21.19 -12.11
N GLU A 177 5.82 -21.86 -11.12
CA GLU A 177 6.25 -21.26 -9.86
C GLU A 177 7.32 -20.17 -10.03
N LYS A 178 7.97 -20.02 -11.20
CA LYS A 178 8.97 -18.96 -11.44
C LYS A 178 8.37 -17.57 -11.19
N TYR A 179 7.10 -17.36 -11.52
CA TYR A 179 6.43 -16.08 -11.30
C TYR A 179 6.16 -15.84 -9.81
N ALA A 180 5.70 -16.87 -9.07
CA ALA A 180 5.48 -16.79 -7.63
C ALA A 180 6.78 -16.53 -6.85
N ARG A 181 7.88 -17.20 -7.24
CA ARG A 181 9.22 -16.93 -6.71
C ARG A 181 9.63 -15.47 -6.94
N LYS A 182 9.50 -14.96 -8.17
CA LYS A 182 9.86 -13.58 -8.51
C LYS A 182 9.09 -12.55 -7.65
N ILE A 183 7.81 -12.81 -7.37
CA ILE A 183 7.00 -11.96 -6.49
C ILE A 183 7.62 -11.85 -5.10
N VAL A 184 7.91 -13.00 -4.48
CA VAL A 184 8.49 -13.03 -3.14
C VAL A 184 9.89 -12.42 -3.13
N ASP A 185 10.72 -12.74 -4.11
CA ASP A 185 12.08 -12.20 -4.22
C ASP A 185 12.06 -10.67 -4.26
N GLN A 186 11.13 -10.05 -5.00
CA GLN A 186 11.01 -8.59 -5.05
C GLN A 186 10.43 -7.97 -3.79
N ILE A 187 9.51 -8.65 -3.10
CA ILE A 187 9.02 -8.19 -1.79
C ILE A 187 10.15 -8.20 -0.76
N VAL A 188 10.97 -9.26 -0.76
CA VAL A 188 12.16 -9.38 0.10
C VAL A 188 13.18 -8.31 -0.25
N ASP A 189 13.53 -8.16 -1.52
CA ASP A 189 14.51 -7.17 -1.98
C ASP A 189 14.08 -5.73 -1.65
N PHE A 190 12.80 -5.40 -1.83
CA PHE A 190 12.26 -4.11 -1.39
C PHE A 190 12.43 -3.94 0.12
N CYS A 191 12.07 -4.94 0.93
CA CYS A 191 12.19 -4.87 2.38
C CYS A 191 13.63 -4.66 2.86
N ASP A 192 14.58 -5.35 2.22
CA ASP A 192 16.00 -5.29 2.59
C ASP A 192 16.63 -3.94 2.25
N HIS A 193 16.17 -3.29 1.17
CA HIS A 193 16.74 -2.02 0.71
C HIS A 193 15.97 -0.77 1.17
N ASN A 194 14.71 -0.89 1.60
CA ASN A 194 13.85 0.25 1.92
C ASN A 194 13.28 0.17 3.34
N PRO A 195 14.12 0.38 4.38
CA PRO A 195 13.70 0.30 5.77
C PRO A 195 12.54 1.27 6.07
N PRO A 196 11.61 0.91 6.97
CA PRO A 196 10.45 1.74 7.27
C PRO A 196 10.84 3.16 7.65
N ARG A 197 10.07 4.14 7.17
CA ARG A 197 10.24 5.57 7.45
C ARG A 197 11.51 6.20 6.86
N TYR A 198 12.23 5.51 5.99
CA TYR A 198 13.47 6.03 5.37
C TYR A 198 13.48 5.88 3.86
N GLY A 199 13.97 6.91 3.18
CA GLY A 199 14.03 6.98 1.73
C GLY A 199 12.74 7.46 1.10
N ILE A 200 12.77 7.58 -0.22
CA ILE A 200 11.73 8.24 -0.99
C ILE A 200 10.40 7.48 -0.95
N HIS A 201 10.44 6.15 -0.82
CA HIS A 201 9.26 5.28 -0.80
C HIS A 201 8.41 5.35 0.47
N TRP A 202 8.88 6.06 1.50
CA TRP A 202 8.14 6.33 2.72
C TRP A 202 7.81 7.82 2.86
N PHE A 203 7.93 8.60 1.80
CA PHE A 203 7.71 10.04 1.85
C PHE A 203 6.24 10.41 2.11
N CYS A 204 5.32 9.82 1.36
CA CYS A 204 3.87 9.99 1.48
C CYS A 204 3.15 8.65 1.69
N ALA A 205 1.96 8.69 2.27
CA ALA A 205 1.19 7.52 2.69
C ALA A 205 0.49 6.84 1.51
N MET A 206 0.09 7.60 0.48
CA MET A 206 -0.48 7.09 -0.77
C MET A 206 0.41 6.01 -1.40
N GLU A 207 1.70 6.29 -1.54
CA GLU A 207 2.67 5.36 -2.16
C GLU A 207 2.83 4.06 -1.33
N VAL A 208 2.70 4.17 -0.01
CA VAL A 208 2.73 3.03 0.91
C VAL A 208 1.43 2.23 0.81
N GLY A 209 0.29 2.91 0.70
CA GLY A 209 -1.04 2.32 0.53
C GLY A 209 -1.19 1.55 -0.79
N LEU A 210 -0.75 2.14 -1.90
CA LEU A 210 -0.77 1.48 -3.21
C LEU A 210 0.18 0.27 -3.26
N ARG A 211 1.36 0.38 -2.66
CA ARG A 211 2.32 -0.75 -2.57
C ARG A 211 1.73 -1.93 -1.81
N VAL A 212 1.22 -1.70 -0.61
CA VAL A 212 0.71 -2.78 0.23
C VAL A 212 -0.56 -3.39 -0.38
N PHE A 213 -1.36 -2.61 -1.09
CA PHE A 213 -2.49 -3.11 -1.88
C PHE A 213 -2.02 -4.10 -2.96
N SER A 214 -1.03 -3.73 -3.79
CA SER A 214 -0.48 -4.59 -4.85
C SER A 214 0.10 -5.89 -4.29
N VAL A 215 0.82 -5.80 -3.16
CA VAL A 215 1.37 -6.96 -2.46
C VAL A 215 0.24 -7.85 -1.93
N ALA A 216 -0.77 -7.28 -1.26
CA ALA A 216 -1.91 -8.03 -0.75
C ALA A 216 -2.65 -8.79 -1.86
N LEU A 217 -2.84 -8.17 -3.02
CA LEU A 217 -3.45 -8.81 -4.17
C LEU A 217 -2.60 -9.97 -4.70
N ALA A 218 -1.31 -9.73 -4.94
CA ALA A 218 -0.39 -10.74 -5.48
C ALA A 218 -0.30 -11.98 -4.57
N VAL A 219 -0.06 -11.79 -3.27
CA VAL A 219 0.10 -12.91 -2.32
C VAL A 219 -1.20 -13.66 -2.06
N THR A 220 -2.35 -12.99 -2.20
CA THR A 220 -3.66 -13.67 -2.16
C THR A 220 -3.81 -14.61 -3.36
N TRP A 221 -3.41 -14.16 -4.55
CA TRP A 221 -3.52 -14.96 -5.76
C TRP A 221 -2.52 -16.11 -5.85
N ILE A 222 -1.35 -16.00 -5.21
CA ILE A 222 -0.38 -17.10 -5.09
C ILE A 222 -0.49 -17.85 -3.74
N SER A 223 -1.63 -17.76 -3.05
CA SER A 223 -1.78 -18.27 -1.68
C SER A 223 -1.59 -19.79 -1.55
N ASP A 224 -1.93 -20.55 -2.59
CA ASP A 224 -1.64 -21.98 -2.71
C ASP A 224 -0.13 -22.26 -2.71
N TRP A 225 0.64 -21.47 -3.46
CA TRP A 225 2.10 -21.52 -3.42
C TRP A 225 2.66 -21.02 -2.08
N MET A 226 2.05 -20.00 -1.46
CA MET A 226 2.51 -19.48 -0.15
C MET A 226 2.22 -20.42 1.03
N ARG A 227 1.40 -21.46 0.87
CA ARG A 227 1.09 -22.43 1.94
C ARG A 227 2.36 -23.10 2.46
N GLY A 228 2.52 -23.12 3.78
CA GLY A 228 3.70 -23.69 4.46
C GLY A 228 4.97 -22.83 4.39
N ARG A 229 4.94 -21.68 3.70
CA ARG A 229 6.10 -20.77 3.51
C ARG A 229 6.11 -19.66 4.58
N SER A 230 6.35 -20.06 5.82
CA SER A 230 6.24 -19.17 7.00
C SER A 230 7.23 -18.00 6.99
N ARG A 231 8.42 -18.17 6.40
CA ARG A 231 9.43 -17.11 6.30
C ARG A 231 9.00 -16.00 5.34
N GLU A 232 8.40 -16.39 4.23
CA GLU A 232 7.88 -15.51 3.19
C GLU A 232 6.69 -14.73 3.75
N TRP A 233 5.76 -15.43 4.43
CA TRP A 233 4.67 -14.78 5.16
C TRP A 233 5.15 -13.80 6.23
N ALA A 234 6.18 -14.15 7.00
CA ALA A 234 6.75 -13.24 7.98
C ALA A 234 7.30 -11.95 7.34
N THR A 235 7.75 -11.99 6.08
CA THR A 235 8.18 -10.79 5.35
C THR A 235 6.99 -9.96 4.90
N VAL A 236 5.94 -10.61 4.36
CA VAL A 236 4.68 -9.95 3.99
C VAL A 236 4.02 -9.27 5.20
N PHE A 237 3.94 -9.95 6.34
CA PHE A 237 3.39 -9.38 7.57
C PHE A 237 4.22 -8.23 8.11
N ARG A 238 5.56 -8.30 8.04
CA ARG A 238 6.44 -7.18 8.39
C ARG A 238 6.15 -5.96 7.54
N MET A 239 6.02 -6.15 6.23
CA MET A 239 5.67 -5.09 5.30
C MET A 239 4.30 -4.50 5.64
N ALA A 240 3.26 -5.34 5.72
CA ALA A 240 1.89 -4.92 5.95
C ALA A 240 1.72 -4.18 7.29
N GLN A 241 2.28 -4.70 8.39
CA GLN A 241 2.21 -4.05 9.70
C GLN A 241 2.89 -2.67 9.68
N ALA A 242 4.11 -2.58 9.15
CA ALA A 242 4.84 -1.31 9.09
C ALA A 242 4.13 -0.28 8.19
N SER A 243 3.55 -0.73 7.08
CA SER A 243 2.75 0.09 6.18
C SER A 243 1.49 0.63 6.87
N GLY A 244 0.72 -0.21 7.56
CA GLY A 244 -0.48 0.23 8.26
C GLY A 244 -0.18 1.23 9.38
N GLU A 245 0.86 0.98 10.17
CA GLU A 245 1.34 1.93 11.19
C GLU A 245 1.80 3.26 10.59
N PHE A 246 2.51 3.20 9.46
CA PHE A 246 2.97 4.40 8.76
C PHE A 246 1.82 5.22 8.20
N ILE A 247 0.89 4.58 7.50
CA ILE A 247 -0.28 5.24 6.90
C ILE A 247 -1.13 5.88 8.00
N MET A 248 -1.48 5.13 9.04
CA MET A 248 -2.25 5.69 10.18
C MET A 248 -1.55 6.88 10.84
N GLY A 249 -0.21 6.85 10.92
CA GLY A 249 0.57 7.96 11.49
C GLY A 249 0.77 9.16 10.56
N ASN A 250 0.45 9.02 9.26
CA ASN A 250 0.77 10.01 8.23
C ASN A 250 -0.36 10.24 7.23
N LEU A 251 -1.62 9.97 7.61
CA LEU A 251 -2.80 10.21 6.78
C LEU A 251 -2.74 11.58 6.10
N GLU A 252 -2.90 11.61 4.77
CA GLU A 252 -2.86 12.79 3.91
C GLU A 252 -4.20 13.54 3.93
N TYR A 253 -4.69 13.80 5.15
CA TYR A 253 -6.00 14.38 5.45
C TYR A 253 -5.93 15.86 5.85
N SER A 254 -6.86 16.64 5.32
CA SER A 254 -7.24 17.94 5.90
C SER A 254 -8.74 18.19 5.87
N ASP A 255 -9.23 18.99 6.83
CA ASP A 255 -10.65 19.36 6.90
C ASP A 255 -11.09 20.19 5.69
N TYR A 256 -10.15 20.93 5.08
CA TYR A 256 -10.41 21.81 3.93
C TYR A 256 -10.31 21.07 2.59
N LEU A 257 -9.30 20.21 2.43
CA LEU A 257 -8.99 19.53 1.18
C LEU A 257 -8.47 18.11 1.45
N THR A 258 -9.10 17.14 0.80
CA THR A 258 -8.62 15.76 0.64
C THR A 258 -8.62 15.45 -0.84
N SER A 259 -7.81 14.50 -1.30
CA SER A 259 -7.67 14.14 -2.71
C SER A 259 -7.55 12.62 -2.87
N ASN A 260 -7.23 12.17 -4.09
CA ASN A 260 -6.82 10.80 -4.41
C ASN A 260 -5.73 10.24 -3.47
N HIS A 261 -4.89 11.08 -2.86
CA HIS A 261 -3.92 10.66 -1.85
C HIS A 261 -4.60 10.04 -0.63
N TYR A 262 -5.56 10.76 -0.03
CA TYR A 262 -6.27 10.24 1.13
C TYR A 262 -7.15 9.03 0.78
N LEU A 263 -7.76 8.99 -0.41
CA LEU A 263 -8.45 7.77 -0.89
C LEU A 263 -7.49 6.57 -0.95
N SER A 264 -6.25 6.79 -1.40
CA SER A 264 -5.21 5.76 -1.46
C SER A 264 -4.77 5.27 -0.07
N ASP A 265 -4.63 6.18 0.89
CA ASP A 265 -4.35 5.85 2.30
C ASP A 265 -5.42 4.90 2.86
N LEU A 266 -6.69 5.29 2.69
CA LEU A 266 -7.84 4.56 3.20
C LEU A 266 -7.98 3.19 2.51
N LEU A 267 -7.74 3.12 1.20
CA LEU A 267 -7.71 1.85 0.48
C LEU A 267 -6.61 0.94 1.00
N GLY A 268 -5.40 1.47 1.23
CA GLY A 268 -4.28 0.70 1.78
C GLY A 268 -4.59 0.11 3.15
N LEU A 269 -5.18 0.89 4.06
CA LEU A 269 -5.62 0.42 5.38
C LEU A 269 -6.69 -0.65 5.30
N ALA A 270 -7.72 -0.42 4.47
CA ALA A 270 -8.77 -1.40 4.24
C ALA A 270 -8.20 -2.70 3.64
N ALA A 271 -7.23 -2.60 2.73
CA ALA A 271 -6.60 -3.77 2.12
C ALA A 271 -5.77 -4.57 3.10
N ILE A 272 -4.97 -3.92 3.96
CA ILE A 272 -4.24 -4.62 5.01
C ILE A 272 -5.22 -5.35 5.94
N GLY A 273 -6.24 -4.63 6.41
CA GLY A 273 -7.17 -5.18 7.38
C GLY A 273 -8.00 -6.36 6.84
N ALA A 274 -8.34 -6.32 5.55
CA ALA A 274 -9.04 -7.41 4.87
C ALA A 274 -8.12 -8.59 4.51
N ALA A 275 -6.93 -8.31 3.98
CA ALA A 275 -6.01 -9.36 3.50
C ALA A 275 -5.20 -10.03 4.61
N PHE A 276 -5.04 -9.36 5.77
CA PHE A 276 -4.21 -9.81 6.89
C PHE A 276 -4.90 -9.64 8.26
N PRO A 277 -6.09 -10.22 8.48
CA PRO A 277 -6.86 -10.07 9.72
C PRO A 277 -6.16 -10.56 11.00
N GLU A 278 -5.09 -11.34 10.87
CA GLU A 278 -4.27 -11.82 12.00
C GLU A 278 -3.34 -10.74 12.56
N LEU A 279 -3.10 -9.65 11.82
CA LEU A 279 -2.27 -8.57 12.30
C LEU A 279 -2.95 -7.87 13.49
N PRO A 280 -2.18 -7.41 14.50
CA PRO A 280 -2.74 -6.85 15.73
C PRO A 280 -3.75 -5.71 15.52
N ASP A 281 -3.53 -4.87 14.50
CA ASP A 281 -4.32 -3.65 14.27
C ASP A 281 -5.22 -3.75 13.02
N ALA A 282 -5.26 -4.92 12.35
CA ALA A 282 -5.97 -5.11 11.09
C ALA A 282 -7.46 -4.74 11.16
N GLY A 283 -8.15 -5.17 12.22
CA GLY A 283 -9.57 -4.85 12.41
C GLY A 283 -9.83 -3.35 12.59
N GLU A 284 -8.93 -2.63 13.28
CA GLU A 284 -9.04 -1.18 13.44
C GLU A 284 -8.81 -0.46 12.10
N TRP A 285 -7.80 -0.87 11.33
CA TRP A 285 -7.51 -0.31 10.01
C TRP A 285 -8.63 -0.56 9.01
N LEU A 286 -9.20 -1.78 8.99
CA LEU A 286 -10.34 -2.10 8.13
C LEU A 286 -11.55 -1.22 8.45
N ARG A 287 -11.87 -1.08 9.74
CA ARG A 287 -12.99 -0.26 10.20
C ARG A 287 -12.78 1.23 9.88
N PHE A 288 -11.62 1.78 10.27
CA PHE A 288 -11.28 3.19 10.02
C PHE A 288 -11.27 3.50 8.52
N GLY A 289 -10.55 2.70 7.73
CA GLY A 289 -10.51 2.82 6.28
C GLY A 289 -11.90 2.79 5.68
N GLY A 290 -12.77 1.88 6.14
CA GLY A 290 -14.13 1.76 5.64
C GLY A 290 -15.06 2.93 5.99
N GLU A 291 -15.04 3.41 7.24
CA GLU A 291 -15.87 4.54 7.69
C GLU A 291 -15.48 5.84 7.01
N GLU A 292 -14.19 6.10 6.86
CA GLU A 292 -13.68 7.32 6.23
C GLU A 292 -13.91 7.31 4.72
N PHE A 293 -13.74 6.17 4.05
CA PHE A 293 -13.91 6.10 2.60
C PHE A 293 -15.33 6.50 2.18
N LYS A 294 -16.35 6.12 2.97
CA LYS A 294 -17.74 6.50 2.71
C LYS A 294 -17.92 8.02 2.72
N LYS A 295 -17.30 8.73 3.67
CA LYS A 295 -17.35 10.19 3.75
C LYS A 295 -16.65 10.85 2.56
N GLU A 296 -15.54 10.26 2.12
CA GLU A 296 -14.76 10.81 1.02
C GLU A 296 -15.44 10.64 -0.35
N ILE A 297 -16.35 9.67 -0.52
CA ILE A 297 -17.19 9.62 -1.73
C ILE A 297 -18.04 10.86 -1.84
N GLU A 298 -18.79 11.19 -0.80
CA GLU A 298 -19.68 12.36 -0.81
C GLU A 298 -18.92 13.67 -0.91
N LYS A 299 -17.69 13.70 -0.36
CA LYS A 299 -16.84 14.90 -0.36
C LYS A 299 -16.12 15.11 -1.69
N GLN A 300 -15.64 14.04 -2.33
CA GLN A 300 -14.76 14.13 -3.49
C GLN A 300 -15.47 13.91 -4.83
N PHE A 301 -16.72 13.45 -4.83
CA PHE A 301 -17.51 13.23 -6.04
C PHE A 301 -18.80 14.01 -5.99
N TYR A 302 -19.06 14.77 -7.05
CA TYR A 302 -20.34 15.45 -7.23
C TYR A 302 -21.48 14.45 -7.44
N GLU A 303 -22.72 14.90 -7.37
CA GLU A 303 -23.90 14.04 -7.54
C GLU A 303 -23.96 13.40 -8.93
N GLU A 304 -23.40 14.06 -9.94
CA GLU A 304 -23.25 13.52 -11.30
C GLU A 304 -22.05 12.57 -11.48
N GLY A 305 -21.29 12.28 -10.41
CA GLY A 305 -20.19 11.32 -10.40
C GLY A 305 -18.82 11.89 -10.83
N ALA A 306 -18.74 13.16 -11.21
CA ALA A 306 -17.46 13.79 -11.51
C ALA A 306 -16.62 13.99 -10.23
N ASN A 307 -15.31 13.67 -10.30
CA ASN A 307 -14.40 13.92 -9.19
C ASN A 307 -14.02 15.42 -9.13
N PHE A 308 -14.00 16.00 -7.94
CA PHE A 308 -13.82 17.43 -7.74
C PHE A 308 -12.45 17.97 -8.19
N GLU A 309 -11.41 17.12 -8.26
CA GLU A 309 -10.07 17.54 -8.71
C GLU A 309 -10.05 18.01 -10.17
N SER A 310 -11.15 17.82 -10.91
CA SER A 310 -11.40 18.39 -12.25
C SER A 310 -10.27 18.09 -13.25
N SER A 311 -9.68 16.89 -13.10
CA SER A 311 -8.55 16.39 -13.86
C SER A 311 -8.87 14.98 -14.34
N ILE A 312 -8.82 14.73 -15.64
CA ILE A 312 -9.15 13.40 -16.22
C ILE A 312 -8.26 12.29 -15.62
N PRO A 313 -6.92 12.45 -15.51
CA PRO A 313 -6.08 11.44 -14.87
C PRO A 313 -6.43 11.18 -13.41
N TYR A 314 -6.74 12.22 -12.63
CA TYR A 314 -7.11 12.05 -11.22
C TYR A 314 -8.50 11.48 -11.05
N HIS A 315 -9.45 11.84 -11.91
CA HIS A 315 -10.75 11.21 -11.95
C HIS A 315 -10.62 9.71 -12.23
N ARG A 316 -9.78 9.30 -13.20
CA ARG A 316 -9.52 7.88 -13.48
C ARG A 316 -8.95 7.15 -12.26
N LEU A 317 -7.90 7.71 -11.65
CA LEU A 317 -7.28 7.12 -10.45
C LEU A 317 -8.29 7.01 -9.30
N SER A 318 -9.00 8.09 -8.98
CA SER A 318 -10.00 8.10 -7.92
C SER A 318 -11.11 7.09 -8.20
N LEU A 319 -11.59 6.99 -9.44
CA LEU A 319 -12.57 5.97 -9.83
C LEU A 319 -12.04 4.55 -9.63
N GLU A 320 -10.80 4.26 -10.03
CA GLU A 320 -10.16 2.95 -9.79
C GLU A 320 -10.07 2.63 -8.29
N LEU A 321 -9.71 3.59 -7.44
CA LEU A 321 -9.66 3.44 -5.98
C LEU A 321 -11.05 3.15 -5.39
N VAL A 322 -12.06 3.90 -5.82
CA VAL A 322 -13.46 3.76 -5.38
C VAL A 322 -14.03 2.41 -5.81
N ALA A 323 -13.90 2.05 -7.08
CA ALA A 323 -14.37 0.77 -7.60
C ALA A 323 -13.71 -0.41 -6.87
N THR A 324 -12.40 -0.31 -6.63
CA THR A 324 -11.65 -1.32 -5.90
C THR A 324 -12.15 -1.45 -4.46
N ARG A 325 -12.36 -0.32 -3.77
CA ARG A 325 -12.90 -0.31 -2.40
C ARG A 325 -14.31 -0.90 -2.35
N TYR A 326 -15.15 -0.60 -3.33
CA TYR A 326 -16.50 -1.14 -3.45
C TYR A 326 -16.48 -2.65 -3.58
N LEU A 327 -15.67 -3.18 -4.50
CA LEU A 327 -15.51 -4.62 -4.71
C LEU A 327 -15.04 -5.31 -3.43
N LEU A 328 -14.06 -4.72 -2.74
CA LEU A 328 -13.58 -5.21 -1.45
C LEU A 328 -14.72 -5.26 -0.42
N GLY A 329 -15.48 -4.19 -0.24
CA GLY A 329 -16.54 -4.16 0.76
C GLY A 329 -17.73 -5.07 0.44
N ARG A 330 -18.12 -5.19 -0.84
CA ARG A 330 -19.17 -6.12 -1.28
C ARG A 330 -18.85 -7.56 -0.88
N ARG A 331 -17.59 -7.96 -0.93
CA ARG A 331 -17.14 -9.31 -0.52
C ARG A 331 -17.21 -9.52 0.99
N HIS A 332 -17.01 -8.48 1.78
CA HIS A 332 -17.13 -8.52 3.24
C HIS A 332 -18.55 -8.19 3.74
N GLY A 333 -19.56 -8.21 2.86
CA GLY A 333 -20.95 -7.90 3.23
C GLY A 333 -21.17 -6.46 3.70
N ILE A 334 -20.27 -5.54 3.36
CA ILE A 334 -20.40 -4.14 3.70
C ILE A 334 -21.44 -3.51 2.78
N ASP A 335 -22.52 -3.02 3.37
CA ASP A 335 -23.43 -2.12 2.66
C ASP A 335 -22.84 -0.72 2.65
N PHE A 336 -22.65 -0.19 1.44
CA PHE A 336 -22.14 1.16 1.23
C PHE A 336 -23.26 2.21 1.16
N GLY A 337 -24.52 1.79 1.10
CA GLY A 337 -25.66 2.66 0.82
C GLY A 337 -25.74 3.05 -0.66
N ASP A 338 -26.85 3.67 -1.04
CA ASP A 338 -27.13 4.00 -2.44
C ASP A 338 -26.34 5.21 -2.91
N ALA A 339 -26.12 6.19 -2.04
CA ALA A 339 -25.30 7.37 -2.32
C ALA A 339 -23.85 7.06 -2.76
N TYR A 340 -23.32 5.90 -2.37
CA TYR A 340 -22.02 5.40 -2.84
C TYR A 340 -22.13 4.74 -4.21
N LYS A 341 -23.21 4.03 -4.49
CA LYS A 341 -23.40 3.25 -5.73
C LYS A 341 -23.85 4.12 -6.90
N ASP A 342 -24.59 5.19 -6.61
CA ASP A 342 -25.14 6.11 -7.60
C ASP A 342 -24.06 7.09 -8.13
N ARG A 343 -23.03 7.35 -7.31
CA ARG A 343 -21.82 8.10 -7.69
C ARG A 343 -20.75 7.16 -8.21
#